data_AF-A0AAW6MBB7-F1
#
_entry.id   AF-A0AAW6MBB7-F1
#
_cell.length_a   1.000
_cell.length_b   1.000
_cell.length_c   1.000
_cell.angle_alpha   90.00
_cell.angle_beta   90.00
_cell.angle_gamma   90.00
#
_symmetry.space_group_name_H-M   'P 1'
#
loop_
_entity.id
_entity.type
_entity.pdbx_description
1 polymer ?
#
loop_
_entity_poly.entity_id
_entity_poly.type
_entity_poly.pdbx_seq_one_letter_code
_entity_poly.pdbx_strand_id
1 'polypeptide(L)'
;MNNEKIQNLRRIISEALTPLIVGDYVLLDVPNHCNIGDNLIWEGELQYLKQQIPYKCLYSANVENWEESKIKDADIILFHGGGNWGDLYRKCQDLRNYIANKYKNKRIIIFPQTVWYNDNSLLKEDCEIFENHPDIYICVRDRNSYEKLSKYLGENKLLLLPDMAFFIDVPFQCTKGSKVLYMQRTDSEVSNRDILITQNYDIRDWPTYSNNKCIYRIKSKWATIVIMLSRQLQKCPILHCCVDSEYGIYNKKNRMHYINVGVQLFSQYHTIYTTRLHGLILGLIMGKKVIIVDNKYNKCLDFYNTWLKDFIDVDVMEICDNK
;
A
#
# COMPACT_ATOMS: atom_id res chain seq x y z
N MET A 1 -9.50 10.39 22.07
CA MET A 1 -8.44 9.33 22.19
C MET A 1 -8.13 8.80 20.79
N ASN A 2 -6.87 8.48 20.40
CA ASN A 2 -6.53 8.20 18.98
C ASN A 2 -7.44 7.18 18.25
N ASN A 3 -8.07 6.26 18.99
CA ASN A 3 -9.10 5.36 18.47
C ASN A 3 -10.26 6.11 17.77
N GLU A 4 -10.79 7.19 18.35
CA GLU A 4 -11.85 8.00 17.72
C GLU A 4 -11.38 8.64 16.41
N LYS A 5 -10.12 9.07 16.37
CA LYS A 5 -9.52 9.64 15.16
C LYS A 5 -9.33 8.59 14.08
N ILE A 6 -8.88 7.38 14.44
CA ILE A 6 -8.82 6.23 13.52
C ILE A 6 -10.21 5.88 13.00
N GLN A 7 -11.24 5.87 13.86
CA GLN A 7 -12.63 5.66 13.42
C GLN A 7 -13.10 6.76 12.47
N ASN A 8 -12.71 8.01 12.71
CA ASN A 8 -12.99 9.09 11.77
C ASN A 8 -12.31 8.87 10.40
N LEU A 9 -11.06 8.40 10.37
CA LEU A 9 -10.40 8.04 9.11
C LEU A 9 -11.14 6.91 8.37
N ARG A 10 -11.59 5.87 9.08
CA ARG A 10 -12.42 4.79 8.51
C ARG A 10 -13.75 5.31 7.95
N ARG A 11 -14.38 6.26 8.66
CA ARG A 11 -15.63 6.90 8.24
C ARG A 11 -15.43 7.67 6.93
N ILE A 12 -14.36 8.47 6.81
CA ILE A 12 -14.04 9.21 5.58
C ILE A 12 -13.91 8.26 4.37
N ILE A 13 -13.19 7.15 4.54
CA ILE A 13 -13.06 6.13 3.49
C ILE A 13 -14.45 5.54 3.14
N SER A 14 -15.24 5.16 4.14
CA SER A 14 -16.56 4.52 3.91
C SER A 14 -17.53 5.46 3.20
N GLU A 15 -17.67 6.69 3.68
CA GLU A 15 -18.56 7.71 3.13
C GLU A 15 -18.23 8.00 1.65
N ALA A 16 -16.95 7.97 1.29
CA ALA A 16 -16.53 8.22 -0.08
C ALA A 16 -16.63 6.99 -0.99
N LEU A 17 -16.19 5.81 -0.54
CA LEU A 17 -16.03 4.63 -1.40
C LEU A 17 -17.27 3.74 -1.47
N THR A 18 -18.02 3.60 -0.37
CA THR A 18 -19.14 2.65 -0.31
C THR A 18 -20.23 2.99 -1.34
N PRO A 19 -20.61 4.26 -1.56
CA PRO A 19 -21.58 4.62 -2.60
C PRO A 19 -21.09 4.37 -4.04
N LEU A 20 -19.78 4.17 -4.25
CA LEU A 20 -19.20 3.97 -5.58
C LEU A 20 -19.18 2.49 -6.00
N ILE A 21 -19.15 1.57 -5.04
CA ILE A 21 -19.10 0.12 -5.28
C ILE A 21 -20.53 -0.43 -5.25
N VAL A 22 -21.21 -0.35 -6.40
CA VAL A 22 -22.65 -0.63 -6.58
C VAL A 22 -22.94 -1.93 -7.35
N GLY A 23 -21.98 -2.85 -7.42
CA GLY A 23 -22.11 -4.10 -8.16
C GLY A 23 -21.00 -5.10 -7.82
N ASP A 24 -21.11 -6.30 -8.39
CA ASP A 24 -20.09 -7.34 -8.20
C ASP A 24 -18.77 -6.89 -8.84
N TYR A 25 -17.66 -7.20 -8.19
CA TYR A 25 -16.38 -6.56 -8.49
C TYR A 25 -15.22 -7.53 -8.63
N VAL A 26 -14.15 -7.06 -9.27
CA VAL A 26 -12.82 -7.70 -9.21
C VAL A 26 -11.84 -6.80 -8.47
N LEU A 27 -10.85 -7.39 -7.79
CA LEU A 27 -9.76 -6.67 -7.12
C LEU A 27 -8.41 -7.05 -7.73
N LEU A 28 -7.84 -6.14 -8.52
CA LEU A 28 -6.59 -6.34 -9.25
C LEU A 28 -5.40 -5.69 -8.55
N ASP A 29 -4.21 -6.13 -8.94
CA ASP A 29 -2.92 -5.61 -8.49
C ASP A 29 -2.65 -5.84 -6.99
N VAL A 30 -3.23 -6.89 -6.40
CA VAL A 30 -2.97 -7.23 -4.99
C VAL A 30 -1.50 -7.63 -4.78
N PRO A 31 -0.88 -7.26 -3.64
CA PRO A 31 0.55 -7.41 -3.44
C PRO A 31 0.90 -8.87 -3.11
N ASN A 32 1.79 -9.45 -3.90
CA ASN A 32 2.35 -10.78 -3.67
C ASN A 32 3.86 -10.72 -3.39
N HIS A 33 4.23 -10.01 -2.33
CA HIS A 33 5.63 -9.84 -1.92
C HIS A 33 5.75 -9.60 -0.41
N CYS A 34 7.00 -9.51 0.06
CA CYS A 34 7.34 -9.53 1.48
C CYS A 34 7.28 -8.17 2.20
N ASN A 35 6.78 -7.12 1.53
CA ASN A 35 6.61 -5.81 2.17
C ASN A 35 5.39 -5.87 3.08
N ILE A 36 5.60 -5.78 4.39
CA ILE A 36 4.53 -5.86 5.39
C ILE A 36 3.54 -4.71 5.20
N GLY A 37 3.99 -3.53 4.78
CA GLY A 37 3.13 -2.37 4.55
C GLY A 37 2.04 -2.60 3.50
N ASP A 38 2.41 -3.16 2.35
CA ASP A 38 1.44 -3.40 1.29
C ASP A 38 0.50 -4.57 1.65
N ASN A 39 0.98 -5.55 2.42
CA ASN A 39 0.12 -6.60 2.98
C ASN A 39 -0.88 -6.04 4.01
N LEU A 40 -0.50 -5.02 4.79
CA LEU A 40 -1.41 -4.30 5.69
C LEU A 40 -2.51 -3.61 4.87
N ILE A 41 -2.15 -2.86 3.82
CA ILE A 41 -3.13 -2.24 2.92
C ILE A 41 -4.10 -3.28 2.38
N TRP A 42 -3.58 -4.39 1.84
CA TRP A 42 -4.42 -5.44 1.26
C TRP A 42 -5.37 -6.07 2.27
N GLU A 43 -4.92 -6.34 3.50
CA GLU A 43 -5.80 -6.81 4.56
C GLU A 43 -6.86 -5.76 4.93
N GLY A 44 -6.49 -4.48 4.99
CA GLY A 44 -7.43 -3.39 5.22
C GLY A 44 -8.50 -3.28 4.12
N GLU A 45 -8.12 -3.44 2.85
CA GLU A 45 -9.05 -3.49 1.72
C GLU A 45 -10.03 -4.65 1.84
N LEU A 46 -9.54 -5.85 2.15
CA LEU A 46 -10.40 -7.03 2.30
C LEU A 46 -11.38 -6.88 3.47
N GLN A 47 -10.94 -6.27 4.57
CA GLN A 47 -11.82 -6.01 5.71
C GLN A 47 -12.85 -4.93 5.40
N TYR A 48 -12.45 -3.82 4.77
CA TYR A 48 -13.37 -2.81 4.28
C TYR A 48 -14.43 -3.43 3.37
N LEU A 49 -14.01 -4.15 2.34
CA LEU A 49 -14.89 -4.79 1.37
C LEU A 49 -15.84 -5.78 2.05
N LYS A 50 -15.34 -6.64 2.93
CA LYS A 50 -16.16 -7.62 3.66
C LYS A 50 -17.19 -6.97 4.59
N GLN A 51 -16.84 -5.86 5.22
CA GLN A 51 -17.69 -5.22 6.24
C GLN A 51 -18.69 -4.23 5.66
N GLN A 52 -18.30 -3.51 4.60
CA GLN A 52 -19.06 -2.36 4.09
C GLN A 52 -19.75 -2.64 2.76
N ILE A 53 -19.28 -3.62 1.97
CA ILE A 53 -19.76 -3.85 0.61
C ILE A 53 -20.64 -5.12 0.57
N PRO A 54 -21.91 -5.02 0.14
CA PRO A 54 -22.82 -6.17 0.07
C PRO A 54 -22.66 -7.01 -1.21
N TYR A 55 -21.80 -6.59 -2.13
CA TYR A 55 -21.55 -7.24 -3.42
C TYR A 55 -20.40 -8.26 -3.35
N LYS A 56 -20.32 -9.15 -4.33
CA LYS A 56 -19.35 -10.23 -4.35
C LYS A 56 -18.05 -9.80 -5.03
N CYS A 57 -16.92 -10.18 -4.41
CA CYS A 57 -15.65 -10.25 -5.11
C CYS A 57 -15.64 -11.49 -6.01
N LEU A 58 -15.75 -11.30 -7.33
CA LEU A 58 -15.77 -12.40 -8.31
C LEU A 58 -14.36 -12.92 -8.63
N TYR A 59 -13.36 -12.06 -8.52
CA TYR A 59 -11.98 -12.39 -8.84
C TYR A 59 -11.01 -11.43 -8.15
N SER A 60 -9.87 -11.95 -7.70
CA SER A 60 -8.74 -11.11 -7.27
C SER A 60 -7.43 -11.69 -7.76
N ALA A 61 -6.51 -10.80 -8.15
CA ALA A 61 -5.25 -11.21 -8.75
C ALA A 61 -4.13 -10.19 -8.56
N ASN A 62 -2.90 -10.70 -8.49
CA ASN A 62 -1.70 -9.86 -8.56
C ASN A 62 -1.37 -9.48 -10.02
N VAL A 63 -0.47 -8.52 -10.21
CA VAL A 63 -0.05 -8.03 -11.53
C VAL A 63 0.60 -9.10 -12.44
N GLU A 64 1.07 -10.21 -11.88
CA GLU A 64 1.75 -11.28 -12.60
C GLU A 64 0.81 -12.34 -13.15
N ASN A 65 -0.31 -12.58 -12.46
CA ASN A 65 -1.13 -13.77 -12.61
C ASN A 65 -2.61 -13.47 -12.88
N TRP A 66 -2.96 -12.23 -13.21
CA TRP A 66 -4.32 -11.88 -13.60
C TRP A 66 -4.72 -12.47 -14.95
N GLU A 67 -6.01 -12.78 -15.09
CA GLU A 67 -6.61 -13.30 -16.32
C GLU A 67 -7.73 -12.40 -16.80
N GLU A 68 -7.63 -11.95 -18.05
CA GLU A 68 -8.59 -11.01 -18.63
C GLU A 68 -10.01 -11.58 -18.71
N SER A 69 -10.15 -12.87 -19.01
CA SER A 69 -11.44 -13.56 -19.10
C SER A 69 -12.26 -13.47 -17.81
N LYS A 70 -11.60 -13.32 -16.66
CA LYS A 70 -12.23 -13.22 -15.33
C LYS A 70 -12.78 -11.83 -15.00
N ILE A 71 -12.48 -10.82 -15.82
CA ILE A 71 -12.95 -9.44 -15.63
C ILE A 71 -14.32 -9.21 -16.27
N LYS A 72 -14.68 -10.02 -17.28
CA LYS A 72 -15.85 -9.79 -18.13
C LYS A 72 -17.15 -9.67 -17.34
N ASP A 73 -17.33 -10.54 -16.35
CA ASP A 73 -18.59 -10.71 -15.63
C ASP A 73 -18.75 -9.76 -14.42
N ALA A 74 -17.71 -9.00 -14.06
CA ALA A 74 -17.79 -8.02 -12.97
C ALA A 74 -18.32 -6.67 -13.44
N ASP A 75 -19.13 -6.01 -12.62
CA ASP A 75 -19.63 -4.67 -12.89
C ASP A 75 -18.54 -3.60 -12.69
N ILE A 76 -17.66 -3.83 -11.70
CA ILE A 76 -16.68 -2.85 -11.23
C ILE A 76 -15.28 -3.47 -11.16
N ILE A 77 -14.28 -2.70 -11.56
CA ILE A 77 -12.87 -3.05 -11.42
C ILE A 77 -12.26 -2.20 -10.30
N LEU A 78 -11.78 -2.87 -9.26
CA LEU A 78 -11.03 -2.26 -8.17
C LEU A 78 -9.53 -2.51 -8.37
N PHE A 79 -8.71 -1.52 -8.04
CA PHE A 79 -7.26 -1.67 -7.94
C PHE A 79 -6.80 -1.47 -6.51
N HIS A 80 -5.86 -2.33 -6.09
CA HIS A 80 -5.10 -2.18 -4.85
C HIS A 80 -4.52 -0.76 -4.70
N GLY A 81 -4.45 -0.28 -3.46
CA GLY A 81 -3.87 0.99 -3.05
C GLY A 81 -2.35 0.92 -2.85
N GLY A 82 -1.80 1.91 -2.16
CA GLY A 82 -0.41 1.87 -1.71
C GLY A 82 0.51 2.88 -2.37
N GLY A 83 1.73 2.45 -2.69
CA GLY A 83 2.78 3.32 -3.24
C GLY A 83 3.28 2.86 -4.60
N ASN A 84 2.40 2.30 -5.42
CA ASN A 84 2.75 1.66 -6.69
C ASN A 84 2.32 2.48 -7.92
N TRP A 85 1.91 3.74 -7.74
CA TRP A 85 1.53 4.66 -8.81
C TRP A 85 2.73 5.44 -9.37
N GLY A 86 3.09 5.11 -10.61
CA GLY A 86 3.99 5.87 -11.46
C GLY A 86 5.22 5.11 -11.97
N ASP A 87 6.31 5.82 -12.26
CA ASP A 87 7.42 5.31 -13.09
C ASP A 87 8.30 4.25 -12.39
N LEU A 88 8.45 4.34 -11.07
CA LEU A 88 9.22 3.38 -10.28
C LEU A 88 8.62 1.96 -10.31
N TYR A 89 7.29 1.87 -10.34
CA TYR A 89 6.53 0.61 -10.32
C TYR A 89 5.72 0.44 -11.60
N ARG A 90 6.40 0.71 -12.73
CA ARG A 90 5.82 0.84 -14.07
C ARG A 90 4.83 -0.25 -14.45
N LYS A 91 5.13 -1.50 -14.12
CA LYS A 91 4.26 -2.65 -14.42
C LYS A 91 2.84 -2.54 -13.84
N CYS A 92 2.72 -2.06 -12.61
CA CYS A 92 1.42 -1.89 -11.95
C CYS A 92 0.62 -0.78 -12.65
N GLN A 93 1.32 0.32 -13.00
CA GLN A 93 0.74 1.43 -13.73
C GLN A 93 0.36 1.06 -15.17
N ASP A 94 1.15 0.23 -15.86
CA ASP A 94 0.84 -0.27 -17.20
C ASP A 94 -0.41 -1.17 -17.20
N LEU A 95 -0.60 -1.99 -16.16
CA LEU A 95 -1.83 -2.75 -15.99
C LEU A 95 -3.04 -1.79 -15.83
N ARG A 96 -2.92 -0.75 -15.00
CA ARG A 96 -3.98 0.26 -14.85
C ARG A 96 -4.29 0.97 -16.16
N ASN A 97 -3.27 1.40 -16.89
CA ASN A 97 -3.40 2.02 -18.21
C ASN A 97 -4.11 1.10 -19.22
N TYR A 98 -3.70 -0.17 -19.26
CA TYR A 98 -4.30 -1.17 -20.14
C TYR A 98 -5.80 -1.34 -19.85
N ILE A 99 -6.14 -1.56 -18.58
CA ILE A 99 -7.53 -1.76 -18.14
C ILE A 99 -8.36 -0.50 -18.41
N ALA A 100 -7.85 0.69 -18.09
CA ALA A 100 -8.56 1.95 -18.32
C ALA A 100 -8.75 2.26 -19.82
N ASN A 101 -7.86 1.82 -20.70
CA ASN A 101 -8.08 1.97 -22.13
C ASN A 101 -9.10 0.97 -22.68
N LYS A 102 -9.09 -0.27 -22.17
CA LYS A 102 -9.92 -1.35 -22.72
C LYS A 102 -11.35 -1.37 -22.19
N TYR A 103 -11.54 -1.17 -20.88
CA TYR A 103 -12.83 -1.37 -20.20
C TYR A 103 -13.60 -0.07 -20.00
N LYS A 104 -13.79 0.72 -21.06
CA LYS A 104 -14.50 2.02 -21.02
C LYS A 104 -15.96 1.93 -20.54
N ASN A 105 -16.55 0.74 -20.56
CA ASN A 105 -17.91 0.49 -20.12
C ASN A 105 -18.04 0.00 -18.66
N LYS A 106 -16.92 -0.14 -17.93
CA LYS A 106 -16.91 -0.57 -16.54
C LYS A 106 -16.46 0.57 -15.65
N ARG A 107 -17.01 0.67 -14.44
CA ARG A 107 -16.49 1.59 -13.42
C ARG A 107 -15.13 1.09 -12.95
N ILE A 108 -14.17 2.00 -12.85
CA ILE A 108 -12.85 1.71 -12.26
C ILE A 108 -12.68 2.53 -10.98
N ILE A 109 -12.26 1.88 -9.89
CA ILE A 109 -11.92 2.55 -8.64
C ILE A 109 -10.51 2.12 -8.25
N ILE A 110 -9.60 3.07 -8.10
CA ILE A 110 -8.24 2.83 -7.61
C ILE A 110 -8.20 3.26 -6.14
N PHE A 111 -7.92 2.31 -5.25
CA PHE A 111 -7.79 2.58 -3.82
C PHE A 111 -6.64 3.54 -3.52
N PRO A 112 -6.62 4.20 -2.34
CA PRO A 112 -5.72 5.30 -2.01
C PRO A 112 -4.23 5.05 -2.33
N GLN A 113 -3.67 5.85 -3.24
CA GLN A 113 -2.28 5.78 -3.72
C GLN A 113 -1.42 6.97 -3.26
N THR A 114 -0.11 6.73 -3.13
CA THR A 114 0.93 7.77 -3.21
C THR A 114 1.50 7.78 -4.63
N VAL A 115 1.59 8.96 -5.23
CA VAL A 115 1.98 9.18 -6.63
C VAL A 115 3.45 9.56 -6.74
N TRP A 116 4.22 8.84 -7.54
CA TRP A 116 5.62 9.16 -7.79
C TRP A 116 5.99 9.05 -9.28
N TYR A 117 6.55 10.13 -9.83
CA TYR A 117 7.13 10.16 -11.17
C TYR A 117 8.41 10.99 -11.11
N ASN A 118 9.52 10.45 -11.60
CA ASN A 118 10.70 11.21 -11.99
C ASN A 118 10.51 11.82 -13.39
N ASP A 119 9.86 11.08 -14.29
CA ASP A 119 9.53 11.56 -15.64
C ASP A 119 8.13 12.17 -15.71
N ASN A 120 8.05 13.50 -15.83
CA ASN A 120 6.79 14.22 -15.95
C ASN A 120 6.09 14.04 -17.30
N SER A 121 6.79 13.58 -18.34
CA SER A 121 6.15 13.26 -19.63
C SER A 121 5.27 12.03 -19.50
N LEU A 122 5.79 10.95 -18.87
CA LEU A 122 5.03 9.75 -18.55
C LEU A 122 3.84 10.04 -17.62
N LEU A 123 4.00 10.95 -16.65
CA LEU A 123 2.88 11.39 -15.80
C LEU A 123 1.74 11.96 -16.66
N LYS A 124 2.06 12.83 -17.60
CA LYS A 124 1.06 13.46 -18.47
C LYS A 124 0.36 12.42 -19.34
N GLU A 125 1.12 11.53 -19.97
CA GLU A 125 0.58 10.45 -20.82
C GLU A 125 -0.34 9.51 -20.03
N ASP A 126 0.09 9.08 -18.84
CA ASP A 126 -0.74 8.22 -17.98
C ASP A 126 -2.02 8.94 -17.54
N CYS A 127 -1.93 10.21 -17.12
CA CYS A 127 -3.10 10.98 -16.71
C CYS A 127 -4.10 11.19 -17.86
N GLU A 128 -3.63 11.37 -19.10
CA GLU A 128 -4.51 11.50 -20.27
C GLU A 128 -5.38 10.26 -20.49
N ILE A 129 -4.86 9.06 -20.20
CA ILE A 129 -5.63 7.80 -20.28
C ILE A 129 -6.80 7.82 -19.28
N PHE A 130 -6.55 8.23 -18.05
CA PHE A 130 -7.56 8.28 -16.99
C PHE A 130 -8.55 9.44 -17.19
N GLU A 131 -8.08 10.58 -17.68
CA GLU A 131 -8.94 11.70 -18.04
C GLU A 131 -9.90 11.34 -19.18
N ASN A 132 -9.48 10.47 -20.09
CA ASN A 132 -10.34 9.95 -21.16
C ASN A 132 -11.20 8.73 -20.75
N HIS A 133 -11.15 8.27 -19.51
CA HIS A 133 -12.05 7.21 -19.03
C HIS A 133 -13.38 7.80 -18.54
N PRO A 134 -14.56 7.30 -18.96
CA PRO A 134 -15.84 7.93 -18.63
C PRO A 134 -16.25 7.78 -17.17
N ASP A 135 -15.97 6.63 -16.52
CA ASP A 135 -16.36 6.36 -15.13
C ASP A 135 -15.18 5.78 -14.32
N ILE A 136 -14.30 6.67 -13.83
CA ILE A 136 -13.12 6.29 -13.05
C ILE A 136 -12.98 7.17 -11.80
N TYR A 137 -12.62 6.55 -10.68
CA TYR A 137 -12.32 7.22 -9.41
C TYR A 137 -10.91 6.84 -8.97
N ILE A 138 -10.05 7.84 -8.84
CA ILE A 138 -8.66 7.72 -8.44
C ILE A 138 -8.54 8.27 -7.02
N CYS A 139 -8.24 7.39 -6.08
CA CYS A 139 -8.03 7.80 -4.71
C CYS A 139 -6.53 8.01 -4.47
N VAL A 140 -6.19 9.12 -3.83
CA VAL A 140 -4.84 9.42 -3.35
C VAL A 140 -4.86 9.61 -1.85
N ARG A 141 -3.76 9.26 -1.18
CA ARG A 141 -3.69 9.23 0.28
C ARG A 141 -2.94 10.39 0.93
N ASP A 142 -2.40 11.29 0.14
CA ASP A 142 -1.66 12.45 0.62
C ASP A 142 -1.88 13.67 -0.29
N ARG A 143 -1.80 14.87 0.30
CA ARG A 143 -2.10 16.13 -0.38
C ARG A 143 -1.15 16.41 -1.53
N ASN A 144 0.12 16.04 -1.41
CA ASN A 144 1.11 16.21 -2.48
C ASN A 144 0.72 15.38 -3.73
N SER A 145 0.31 14.12 -3.53
CA SER A 145 -0.22 13.28 -4.60
C SER A 145 -1.49 13.86 -5.23
N TYR A 146 -2.40 14.41 -4.40
CA TYR A 146 -3.61 15.09 -4.88
C TYR A 146 -3.28 16.30 -5.75
N GLU A 147 -2.46 17.22 -5.25
CA GLU A 147 -2.04 18.42 -5.98
C GLU A 147 -1.27 18.10 -7.27
N LYS A 148 -0.54 16.97 -7.29
CA LYS A 148 0.17 16.52 -8.50
C LYS A 148 -0.80 16.04 -9.57
N LEU A 149 -1.81 15.25 -9.20
CA LEU A 149 -2.78 14.69 -10.14
C LEU A 149 -3.90 15.67 -10.54
N SER A 150 -4.31 16.59 -9.66
CA SER A 150 -5.36 17.58 -9.92
C SER A 150 -5.02 18.57 -11.03
N LYS A 151 -3.75 18.65 -11.44
CA LYS A 151 -3.29 19.43 -12.60
C LYS A 151 -3.67 18.80 -13.94
N TYR A 152 -4.01 17.52 -13.95
CA TYR A 152 -4.25 16.74 -15.17
C TYR A 152 -5.62 16.06 -15.19
N LEU A 153 -6.25 15.87 -14.02
CA LEU A 153 -7.50 15.14 -13.87
C LEU A 153 -8.62 16.05 -13.39
N GLY A 154 -9.84 15.81 -13.89
CA GLY A 154 -11.05 16.47 -13.41
C GLY A 154 -11.34 16.18 -11.93
N GLU A 155 -11.89 17.16 -11.20
CA GLU A 155 -12.19 17.06 -9.76
C GLU A 155 -13.14 15.89 -9.43
N ASN A 156 -14.05 15.56 -10.33
CA ASN A 156 -15.00 14.46 -10.17
C ASN A 156 -14.35 13.06 -10.22
N LYS A 157 -13.09 12.96 -10.63
CA LYS A 157 -12.34 11.71 -10.74
C LYS A 157 -11.34 11.50 -9.62
N LEU A 158 -11.02 12.53 -8.85
CA LEU A 158 -9.93 12.50 -7.88
C LEU A 158 -10.47 12.62 -6.45
N LEU A 159 -10.13 11.65 -5.60
CA LEU A 159 -10.57 11.61 -4.20
C LEU A 159 -9.35 11.62 -3.28
N LEU A 160 -9.35 12.49 -2.27
CA LEU A 160 -8.34 12.49 -1.21
C LEU A 160 -8.87 11.69 -0.02
N LEU A 161 -8.34 10.48 0.19
CA LEU A 161 -8.84 9.53 1.20
C LEU A 161 -7.71 8.99 2.08
N PRO A 162 -7.96 8.65 3.36
CA PRO A 162 -6.98 7.99 4.20
C PRO A 162 -6.55 6.62 3.64
N ASP A 163 -5.44 6.10 4.15
CA ASP A 163 -4.89 4.80 3.73
C ASP A 163 -5.79 3.60 4.12
N MET A 164 -5.91 2.59 3.25
CA MET A 164 -6.75 1.41 3.52
C MET A 164 -6.27 0.58 4.71
N ALA A 165 -4.99 0.65 5.09
CA ALA A 165 -4.47 -0.05 6.27
C ALA A 165 -5.16 0.38 7.58
N PHE A 166 -5.82 1.55 7.63
CA PHE A 166 -6.63 1.94 8.79
C PHE A 166 -7.86 1.04 9.00
N PHE A 167 -8.35 0.34 7.96
CA PHE A 167 -9.44 -0.62 8.09
C PHE A 167 -9.07 -1.93 8.77
N ILE A 168 -7.78 -2.17 8.96
CA ILE A 168 -7.32 -3.37 9.64
C ILE A 168 -7.86 -3.37 11.07
N ASP A 169 -8.69 -4.36 11.34
CA ASP A 169 -9.14 -4.78 12.64
C ASP A 169 -8.44 -6.10 12.94
N VAL A 170 -7.34 -6.03 13.70
CA VAL A 170 -6.72 -7.24 14.25
C VAL A 170 -6.69 -7.13 15.76
N PRO A 171 -7.10 -8.19 16.48
CA PRO A 171 -6.95 -8.27 17.93
C PRO A 171 -5.48 -8.50 18.27
N PHE A 172 -4.67 -7.46 18.14
CA PHE A 172 -3.29 -7.50 18.61
C PHE A 172 -3.30 -7.45 20.14
N GLN A 173 -2.70 -8.43 20.80
CA GLN A 173 -2.29 -8.26 22.19
C GLN A 173 -1.20 -7.18 22.19
N CYS A 174 -1.61 -5.93 22.35
CA CYS A 174 -0.72 -4.79 22.45
C CYS A 174 -0.02 -4.84 23.82
N THR A 175 1.01 -5.66 23.94
CA THR A 175 1.95 -5.53 25.05
C THR A 175 2.70 -4.20 24.86
N LYS A 176 2.73 -3.36 25.89
CA LYS A 176 3.65 -2.22 25.93
C LYS A 176 5.03 -2.74 26.33
N GLY A 177 5.79 -3.25 25.36
CA GLY A 177 7.21 -3.53 25.58
C GLY A 177 7.95 -2.24 25.96
N SER A 178 9.13 -2.33 26.58
CA SER A 178 9.86 -1.18 27.13
C SER A 178 10.92 -0.57 26.19
N LYS A 179 11.12 -1.17 25.01
CA LYS A 179 12.18 -0.79 24.07
C LYS A 179 11.76 0.35 23.13
N VAL A 180 12.75 0.97 22.48
CA VAL A 180 12.56 1.94 21.40
C VAL A 180 13.08 1.36 20.08
N LEU A 181 12.24 1.35 19.05
CA LEU A 181 12.60 0.91 17.69
C LEU A 181 12.93 2.13 16.83
N TYR A 182 14.05 2.10 16.11
CA TYR A 182 14.27 2.96 14.95
C TYR A 182 14.14 2.14 13.66
N MET A 183 13.03 2.38 12.98
CA MET A 183 12.66 1.70 11.76
C MET A 183 13.31 2.36 10.54
N GLN A 184 14.51 1.87 10.21
CA GLN A 184 15.31 2.35 9.09
C GLN A 184 15.12 1.42 7.87
N ARG A 185 14.89 2.02 6.70
CA ARG A 185 14.78 1.27 5.44
C ARG A 185 16.11 0.66 5.04
N THR A 186 16.04 -0.51 4.42
CA THR A 186 17.19 -1.24 3.84
C THR A 186 17.04 -1.47 2.32
N ASP A 187 15.93 -1.03 1.74
CA ASP A 187 15.58 -1.20 0.33
C ASP A 187 15.99 0.00 -0.53
N SER A 188 15.53 0.05 -1.78
CA SER A 188 15.87 1.12 -2.74
C SER A 188 15.38 2.52 -2.34
N GLU A 189 14.58 2.64 -1.28
CA GLU A 189 14.05 3.92 -0.77
C GLU A 189 14.86 4.45 0.44
N VAL A 190 16.05 3.91 0.72
CA VAL A 190 16.96 4.43 1.76
C VAL A 190 17.27 5.92 1.54
N SER A 191 17.20 6.70 2.63
CA SER A 191 17.68 8.10 2.70
C SER A 191 19.08 8.14 3.30
N ASN A 192 19.99 8.95 2.76
CA ASN A 192 21.38 9.10 3.24
C ASN A 192 21.51 10.07 4.44
N ARG A 193 20.42 10.37 5.15
CA ARG A 193 20.48 11.26 6.32
C ARG A 193 20.84 10.43 7.56
N ASP A 194 22.02 10.69 8.11
CA ASP A 194 22.44 10.15 9.39
C ASP A 194 21.70 10.88 10.51
N ILE A 195 20.89 10.16 11.30
CA ILE A 195 20.36 10.69 12.55
C ILE A 195 21.47 10.56 13.59
N LEU A 196 21.76 11.66 14.30
CA LEU A 196 22.56 11.61 15.52
C LEU A 196 21.85 10.72 16.56
N ILE A 197 22.37 9.49 16.72
CA ILE A 197 21.86 8.52 17.68
C ILE A 197 22.31 8.96 19.07
N THR A 198 21.44 9.66 19.80
CA THR A 198 21.67 10.09 21.19
C THR A 198 21.08 9.12 22.21
N GLN A 199 20.30 8.12 21.78
CA GLN A 199 19.66 7.11 22.63
C GLN A 199 19.97 5.68 22.16
N ASN A 200 19.80 4.69 23.03
CA ASN A 200 19.98 3.28 22.69
C ASN A 200 18.77 2.76 21.89
N TYR A 201 18.79 2.94 20.57
CA TYR A 201 17.77 2.45 19.64
C TYR A 201 18.07 1.02 19.18
N ASP A 202 17.04 0.18 19.09
CA ASP A 202 17.11 -1.04 18.28
C ASP A 202 16.84 -0.64 16.82
N ILE A 203 17.83 -0.76 15.93
CA ILE A 203 17.73 -0.32 14.54
C ILE A 203 17.39 -1.52 13.65
N ARG A 204 16.18 -1.55 13.08
CA ARG A 204 15.71 -2.66 12.24
C ARG A 204 14.81 -2.17 11.12
N ASP A 205 14.78 -2.92 10.02
CA ASP A 205 13.72 -2.83 9.02
C ASP A 205 12.63 -3.88 9.31
N TRP A 206 11.67 -4.07 8.39
CA TRP A 206 10.78 -5.22 8.42
C TRP A 206 11.60 -6.51 8.54
N PRO A 207 11.21 -7.46 9.41
CA PRO A 207 11.97 -8.71 9.57
C PRO A 207 11.99 -9.58 8.31
N THR A 208 11.08 -9.30 7.37
CA THR A 208 11.02 -9.93 6.06
C THR A 208 12.14 -9.46 5.12
N TYR A 209 12.63 -8.23 5.30
CA TYR A 209 13.84 -7.74 4.65
C TYR A 209 15.09 -8.27 5.36
N SER A 210 16.12 -8.51 4.56
CA SER A 210 17.41 -8.98 5.08
C SER A 210 18.37 -7.81 5.17
N ASN A 211 18.87 -7.53 6.38
CA ASN A 211 19.95 -6.57 6.58
C ASN A 211 21.27 -7.01 5.88
N ASN A 212 21.38 -8.29 5.53
CA ASN A 212 22.49 -8.80 4.73
C ASN A 212 22.20 -8.63 3.22
N LYS A 213 22.99 -7.77 2.56
CA LYS A 213 22.89 -7.47 1.11
C LYS A 213 22.99 -8.72 0.23
N CYS A 214 23.82 -9.71 0.58
CA CYS A 214 23.96 -10.94 -0.19
C CYS A 214 22.69 -11.79 -0.10
N ILE A 215 22.14 -11.98 1.10
CA ILE A 215 20.88 -12.70 1.31
C ILE A 215 19.72 -11.97 0.60
N TYR A 216 19.68 -10.63 0.65
CA TYR A 216 18.69 -9.84 -0.08
C TYR A 216 18.77 -10.08 -1.60
N ARG A 217 19.97 -10.06 -2.19
CA ARG A 217 20.17 -10.34 -3.62
C ARG A 217 19.74 -11.75 -4.00
N ILE A 218 20.03 -12.73 -3.14
CA ILE A 218 19.60 -14.12 -3.33
C ILE A 218 18.07 -14.19 -3.29
N LYS A 219 17.42 -13.64 -2.25
CA LYS A 219 15.95 -13.60 -2.13
C LYS A 219 15.29 -12.90 -3.32
N SER A 220 15.84 -11.78 -3.78
CA SER A 220 15.34 -11.04 -4.94
C SER A 220 15.42 -11.86 -6.22
N LYS A 221 16.56 -12.52 -6.49
CA LYS A 221 16.69 -13.43 -7.64
C LYS A 221 15.74 -14.61 -7.57
N TRP A 222 15.59 -15.22 -6.38
CA TRP A 222 14.61 -16.29 -6.16
C TRP A 222 13.19 -15.81 -6.44
N ALA A 223 12.81 -14.62 -5.97
CA ALA A 223 11.49 -14.06 -6.24
C ALA A 223 11.26 -13.87 -7.76
N THR A 224 12.26 -13.39 -8.50
CA THR A 224 12.18 -13.29 -9.97
C THR A 224 11.99 -14.66 -10.63
N ILE A 225 12.73 -15.68 -10.19
CA ILE A 225 12.59 -17.05 -10.69
C ILE A 225 11.18 -17.59 -10.41
N VAL A 226 10.68 -17.41 -9.19
CA VAL A 226 9.34 -17.82 -8.79
C VAL A 226 8.26 -17.14 -9.64
N ILE A 227 8.39 -15.85 -9.92
CA ILE A 227 7.48 -15.11 -10.81
C ILE A 227 7.53 -15.69 -12.24
N MET A 228 8.73 -15.95 -12.77
CA MET A 228 8.90 -16.54 -14.10
C MET A 228 8.27 -17.94 -14.18
N LEU A 229 8.47 -18.77 -13.16
CA LEU A 229 7.86 -20.10 -13.07
C LEU A 229 6.34 -20.01 -12.97
N SER A 230 5.81 -19.12 -12.12
CA SER A 230 4.37 -18.86 -11.99
C SER A 230 3.73 -18.54 -13.34
N ARG A 231 4.35 -17.63 -14.11
CA ARG A 231 3.89 -17.26 -15.46
C ARG A 231 3.94 -18.41 -16.46
N GLN A 232 4.97 -19.24 -16.41
CA GLN A 232 5.09 -20.40 -17.31
C GLN A 232 4.05 -21.47 -16.99
N LEU A 233 3.86 -21.76 -15.70
CA LEU A 233 2.88 -22.73 -15.22
C LEU A 233 1.45 -22.28 -15.54
N GLN A 234 1.14 -20.99 -15.43
CA GLN A 234 -0.16 -20.44 -15.78
C GLN A 234 -0.49 -20.60 -17.27
N LYS A 235 0.53 -20.55 -18.16
CA LYS A 235 0.36 -20.81 -19.59
C LYS A 235 0.22 -22.29 -19.94
N CYS A 236 0.55 -23.19 -19.02
CA CYS A 236 0.49 -24.63 -19.25
C CYS A 236 -0.93 -25.15 -19.00
N PRO A 237 -1.61 -25.75 -20.01
CA PRO A 237 -3.00 -26.20 -19.85
C PRO A 237 -3.22 -27.17 -18.68
N ILE A 238 -2.21 -27.99 -18.37
CA ILE A 238 -2.29 -29.02 -17.33
C ILE A 238 -2.00 -28.45 -15.93
N LEU A 239 -1.05 -27.50 -15.84
CA LEU A 239 -0.54 -26.99 -14.55
C LEU A 239 -1.11 -25.63 -14.14
N HIS A 240 -1.93 -24.99 -14.99
CA HIS A 240 -2.50 -23.67 -14.69
C HIS A 240 -3.27 -23.63 -13.36
N CYS A 241 -3.95 -24.73 -12.99
CA CYS A 241 -4.71 -24.84 -11.75
C CYS A 241 -3.84 -24.83 -10.48
N CYS A 242 -2.53 -25.03 -10.62
CA CYS A 242 -1.57 -24.95 -9.51
C CYS A 242 -1.11 -23.52 -9.22
N VAL A 243 -1.46 -22.55 -10.09
CA VAL A 243 -1.11 -21.15 -9.95
C VAL A 243 -2.31 -20.40 -9.42
N ASP A 244 -2.18 -19.89 -8.19
CA ASP A 244 -3.19 -19.03 -7.60
C ASP A 244 -3.10 -17.62 -8.20
N SER A 245 -4.23 -16.95 -8.44
CA SER A 245 -4.25 -15.63 -9.05
C SER A 245 -3.67 -14.54 -8.13
N GLU A 246 -3.85 -14.67 -6.82
CA GLU A 246 -3.33 -13.74 -5.82
C GLU A 246 -1.89 -14.09 -5.42
N TYR A 247 -1.62 -15.38 -5.19
CA TYR A 247 -0.36 -15.86 -4.62
C TYR A 247 0.61 -16.46 -5.63
N GLY A 248 0.21 -16.70 -6.88
CA GLY A 248 1.01 -17.46 -7.83
C GLY A 248 1.30 -18.86 -7.29
N ILE A 249 2.58 -19.22 -7.19
CA ILE A 249 3.03 -20.46 -6.56
C ILE A 249 3.48 -20.30 -5.09
N TYR A 250 3.25 -19.14 -4.49
CA TYR A 250 3.52 -18.91 -3.08
C TYR A 250 2.41 -19.48 -2.17
N ASN A 251 2.72 -19.56 -0.88
CA ASN A 251 1.76 -19.99 0.13
C ASN A 251 0.66 -18.95 0.35
N LYS A 252 -0.62 -19.39 0.29
CA LYS A 252 -1.81 -18.57 0.50
C LYS A 252 -1.90 -17.92 1.89
N LYS A 253 -1.08 -18.34 2.85
CA LYS A 253 -1.01 -17.75 4.20
C LYS A 253 0.04 -16.63 4.32
N ASN A 254 0.76 -16.31 3.24
CA ASN A 254 1.86 -15.34 3.29
C ASN A 254 1.43 -13.96 3.77
N ARG A 255 0.26 -13.45 3.35
CA ARG A 255 -0.25 -12.14 3.80
C ARG A 255 -0.33 -12.06 5.32
N MET A 256 -1.09 -12.97 5.94
CA MET A 256 -1.25 -13.01 7.39
C MET A 256 0.05 -13.34 8.12
N HIS A 257 0.92 -14.18 7.54
CA HIS A 257 2.24 -14.44 8.09
C HIS A 257 3.07 -13.15 8.19
N TYR A 258 3.15 -12.37 7.11
CA TYR A 258 3.90 -11.10 7.09
C TYR A 258 3.33 -10.06 8.06
N ILE A 259 2.01 -9.92 8.12
CA ILE A 259 1.34 -9.04 9.09
C ILE A 259 1.71 -9.46 10.53
N ASN A 260 1.57 -10.74 10.86
CA ASN A 260 1.89 -11.25 12.19
C ASN A 260 3.36 -11.04 12.56
N VAL A 261 4.28 -11.18 11.62
CA VAL A 261 5.71 -10.89 11.83
C VAL A 261 5.94 -9.42 12.17
N GLY A 262 5.28 -8.50 11.45
CA GLY A 262 5.37 -7.05 11.74
C GLY A 262 4.81 -6.70 13.12
N VAL A 263 3.70 -7.32 13.48
CA VAL A 263 3.03 -7.13 14.78
C VAL A 263 3.88 -7.67 15.93
N GLN A 264 4.47 -8.85 15.76
CA GLN A 264 5.38 -9.44 16.74
C GLN A 264 6.62 -8.56 16.96
N LEU A 265 7.12 -7.91 15.91
CA LEU A 265 8.17 -6.90 16.05
C LEU A 265 7.65 -5.73 16.90
N PHE A 266 6.57 -5.06 16.48
CA PHE A 266 6.06 -3.85 17.12
C PHE A 266 5.59 -4.05 18.57
N SER A 267 5.16 -5.27 18.92
CA SER A 267 4.72 -5.62 20.29
C SER A 267 5.84 -5.49 21.33
N GLN A 268 7.11 -5.55 20.91
CA GLN A 268 8.28 -5.46 21.79
C GLN A 268 8.65 -4.03 22.18
N TYR A 269 8.05 -3.02 21.54
CA TYR A 269 8.45 -1.61 21.68
C TYR A 269 7.31 -0.75 22.20
N HIS A 270 7.67 0.33 22.90
CA HIS A 270 6.73 1.37 23.33
C HIS A 270 6.68 2.52 22.33
N THR A 271 7.86 2.91 21.81
CA THR A 271 8.05 4.05 20.91
C THR A 271 8.69 3.58 19.61
N ILE A 272 8.16 4.08 18.48
CA ILE A 272 8.60 3.74 17.14
C ILE A 272 9.06 5.02 16.43
N TYR A 273 10.36 5.14 16.16
CA TYR A 273 10.89 6.09 15.19
C TYR A 273 10.80 5.45 13.82
N THR A 274 10.26 6.13 12.80
CA THR A 274 10.07 5.50 11.49
C THR A 274 10.27 6.45 10.33
N THR A 275 10.92 5.92 9.29
CA THR A 275 10.97 6.51 7.94
C THR A 275 10.00 5.82 6.97
N ARG A 276 9.26 4.80 7.43
CA ARG A 276 8.24 4.05 6.69
C ARG A 276 6.83 4.48 7.09
N LEU A 277 6.01 4.80 6.09
CA LEU A 277 4.60 5.17 6.28
C LEU A 277 3.81 4.07 7.00
N HIS A 278 3.98 2.81 6.61
CA HIS A 278 3.28 1.71 7.28
C HIS A 278 3.86 1.35 8.66
N GLY A 279 5.10 1.74 8.94
CA GLY A 279 5.59 1.72 10.33
C GLY A 279 4.84 2.74 11.18
N LEU A 280 4.51 3.90 10.62
CA LEU A 280 3.69 4.92 11.28
C LEU A 280 2.25 4.44 11.49
N ILE A 281 1.59 3.94 10.42
CA ILE A 281 0.20 3.48 10.51
C ILE A 281 0.07 2.29 11.45
N LEU A 282 0.93 1.27 11.35
CA LEU A 282 0.89 0.11 12.26
C LEU A 282 1.15 0.52 13.71
N GLY A 283 2.10 1.44 13.95
CA GLY A 283 2.37 1.98 15.28
C GLY A 283 1.14 2.64 15.89
N LEU A 284 0.41 3.45 15.11
CA LEU A 284 -0.83 4.10 15.54
C LEU A 284 -1.94 3.10 15.84
N ILE A 285 -2.16 2.13 14.97
CA ILE A 285 -3.18 1.07 15.16
C ILE A 285 -2.87 0.26 16.43
N MET A 286 -1.58 0.02 16.71
CA MET A 286 -1.14 -0.70 17.92
C MET A 286 -1.04 0.20 19.17
N GLY A 287 -1.47 1.46 19.11
CA GLY A 287 -1.46 2.39 20.24
C GLY A 287 -0.05 2.70 20.77
N LYS A 288 0.94 2.74 19.87
CA LYS A 288 2.34 3.09 20.18
C LYS A 288 2.56 4.59 20.01
N LYS A 289 3.54 5.13 20.73
CA LYS A 289 4.07 6.46 20.40
C LYS A 289 4.88 6.36 19.10
N VAL A 290 4.60 7.20 18.12
CA VAL A 290 5.30 7.20 16.84
C VAL A 290 6.00 8.55 16.63
N ILE A 291 7.24 8.48 16.16
CA ILE A 291 8.05 9.65 15.83
C ILE A 291 8.46 9.52 14.36
N ILE A 292 8.03 10.47 13.54
CA ILE A 292 8.35 10.51 12.12
C ILE A 292 9.75 11.07 11.96
N VAL A 293 10.61 10.29 11.32
CA VAL A 293 11.92 10.75 10.86
C VAL A 293 11.78 11.12 9.39
N ASP A 294 12.09 12.38 9.07
CA ASP A 294 12.00 12.88 7.71
C ASP A 294 12.99 12.16 6.77
N ASN A 295 12.50 11.82 5.57
CA ASN A 295 13.24 11.06 4.55
C ASN A 295 13.25 11.84 3.22
N LYS A 296 14.07 11.40 2.27
CA LYS A 296 14.24 12.06 0.95
C LYS A 296 12.95 12.31 0.17
N TYR A 297 11.88 11.55 0.43
CA TYR A 297 10.66 11.53 -0.37
C TYR A 297 9.46 12.18 0.33
N ASN A 298 9.63 12.71 1.54
CA ASN A 298 8.61 13.34 2.38
C ASN A 298 7.29 12.53 2.57
N LYS A 299 7.19 11.27 2.12
CA LYS A 299 5.94 10.50 2.11
C LYS A 299 5.26 10.43 3.48
N CYS A 300 6.03 10.20 4.54
CA CYS A 300 5.49 10.17 5.91
C CYS A 300 5.00 11.54 6.37
N LEU A 301 5.74 12.60 6.00
CA LEU A 301 5.42 13.97 6.36
C LEU A 301 4.19 14.48 5.58
N ASP A 302 4.08 14.16 4.29
CA ASP A 302 2.93 14.48 3.46
C ASP A 302 1.66 13.81 4.01
N PHE A 303 1.76 12.52 4.38
CA PHE A 303 0.66 11.80 5.02
C PHE A 303 0.29 12.40 6.37
N TYR A 304 1.30 12.70 7.21
CA TYR A 304 1.10 13.34 8.52
C TYR A 304 0.38 14.67 8.40
N ASN A 305 0.85 15.54 7.51
CA ASN A 305 0.27 16.84 7.27
C ASN A 305 -1.17 16.78 6.74
N THR A 306 -1.50 15.69 6.05
CA THR A 306 -2.83 15.47 5.48
C THR A 306 -3.82 14.96 6.53
N TRP A 307 -3.42 13.99 7.37
CA TRP A 307 -4.38 13.24 8.20
C TRP A 307 -4.10 13.22 9.70
N LEU A 308 -2.86 13.49 10.12
CA LEU A 308 -2.39 13.12 11.46
C LEU A 308 -1.97 14.29 12.35
N LYS A 309 -2.03 15.54 11.88
CA LYS A 309 -1.61 16.73 12.66
C LYS A 309 -2.22 16.82 14.05
N ASP A 310 -3.46 16.35 14.21
CA ASP A 310 -4.14 16.43 15.49
C ASP A 310 -3.83 15.23 16.39
N PHE A 311 -3.16 14.16 15.94
CA PHE A 311 -2.92 12.96 16.75
C PHE A 311 -1.95 13.26 17.91
N ILE A 312 -2.22 12.69 19.09
CA ILE A 312 -1.46 13.00 20.31
C ILE A 312 -0.17 12.18 20.41
N ASP A 313 -0.15 10.99 19.80
CA ASP A 313 0.96 10.05 19.88
C ASP A 313 1.83 10.06 18.60
N VAL A 314 1.79 11.15 17.82
CA VAL A 314 2.58 11.32 16.60
C VAL A 314 3.36 12.61 16.68
N ASP A 315 4.68 12.50 16.78
CA ASP A 315 5.59 13.64 16.71
C ASP A 315 6.39 13.60 15.39
N VAL A 316 6.82 14.76 14.91
CA VAL A 316 7.79 14.87 13.80
C VAL A 316 9.13 15.27 14.38
N MET A 317 10.19 14.50 14.08
CA MET A 317 11.54 14.84 14.48
C MET A 317 12.11 15.88 13.51
N GLU A 318 12.29 17.11 13.99
CA GLU A 318 13.05 18.13 13.27
C GLU A 318 14.54 17.76 13.29
N ILE A 319 15.10 17.43 12.12
CA ILE A 319 16.54 17.27 11.98
C ILE A 319 17.08 18.67 11.70
N CYS A 320 17.79 19.26 12.68
CA CYS A 320 18.53 20.48 12.44
C CYS A 320 19.64 20.19 11.41
N ASP A 321 19.55 20.77 10.22
CA ASP A 321 20.65 20.80 9.28
C ASP A 321 21.78 21.61 9.94
N ASN A 322 22.87 20.94 10.33
CA ASN A 322 24.11 21.64 10.65
C ASN A 322 24.60 22.30 9.36
N LYS A 323 24.36 23.62 9.26
CA LYS A 323 24.89 24.48 8.21
C LYS A 323 26.41 24.50 8.18
#